data_AF-M1ZY45-F1
#
_entry.id   AF-M1ZY45-F1
#
_cell.length_a   1.000
_cell.length_b   1.000
_cell.length_c   1.000
_cell.angle_alpha   90.00
_cell.angle_beta   90.00
_cell.angle_gamma   90.00
#
_symmetry.space_group_name_H-M   'P 1'
#
loop_
_entity.id
_entity.type
_entity.pdbx_description
1 polymer ?
#
loop_
_entity_poly.entity_id
_entity_poly.type
_entity_poly.pdbx_seq_one_letter_code
_entity_poly.pdbx_strand_id
1 'polypeptide(L)'
;MSKYWSNITKDIEPYVCGEQPKNKKIIKLNTNENPYPPSPKVLQAIENAAKDDLRLYPDPNCDALRKTIANYYNLSKEEVFIGNGSDEVLSLSFLTFFNPEET
;
A
#
# COMPACT_ATOMS: atom_id res chain seq x y z
N MET A 1 -6.11 -22.82 -20.22
CA MET A 1 -6.41 -21.48 -19.68
C MET A 1 -7.57 -20.84 -20.44
N SER A 2 -8.26 -19.86 -19.85
CA SER A 2 -9.45 -19.24 -20.44
C SER A 2 -9.10 -18.37 -21.66
N LYS A 3 -9.96 -18.39 -22.68
CA LYS A 3 -9.81 -17.59 -23.92
C LYS A 3 -9.89 -16.08 -23.70
N TYR A 4 -10.38 -15.66 -22.53
CA TYR A 4 -10.53 -14.25 -22.16
C TYR A 4 -9.26 -13.63 -21.58
N TRP A 5 -8.18 -14.40 -21.40
CA TRP A 5 -6.93 -13.93 -20.81
C TRP A 5 -6.04 -13.29 -21.88
N SER A 6 -5.40 -12.16 -21.54
CA SER A 6 -4.37 -11.55 -22.38
C SER A 6 -3.15 -12.47 -22.50
N ASN A 7 -2.27 -12.21 -23.46
CA ASN A 7 -1.04 -13.01 -23.61
C ASN A 7 -0.10 -12.81 -22.41
N ILE A 8 0.03 -11.58 -21.91
CA ILE A 8 0.83 -11.27 -20.72
C ILE A 8 0.37 -12.11 -19.52
N THR A 9 -0.95 -12.21 -19.29
CA THR A 9 -1.46 -12.95 -18.13
C THR A 9 -1.35 -14.47 -18.30
N LYS A 10 -1.13 -14.98 -19.51
CA LYS A 10 -0.86 -16.42 -19.73
C LYS A 10 0.58 -16.79 -19.36
N ASP A 11 1.50 -15.85 -19.51
CA ASP A 11 2.94 -16.10 -19.35
C ASP A 11 3.49 -15.64 -17.98
N ILE A 12 2.66 -15.00 -17.15
CA ILE A 12 3.06 -14.56 -15.82
C ILE A 12 3.05 -15.73 -14.83
N GLU A 13 4.12 -15.84 -14.03
CA GLU A 13 4.14 -16.67 -12.84
C GLU A 13 3.52 -15.90 -11.66
N PRO A 14 2.45 -16.41 -11.03
CA PRO A 14 1.84 -15.73 -9.88
C PRO A 14 2.80 -15.64 -8.70
N TYR A 15 2.72 -14.54 -7.95
CA TYR A 15 3.39 -14.43 -6.67
C TYR A 15 2.95 -15.55 -5.71
N VAL A 16 3.92 -16.24 -5.12
CA VAL A 16 3.69 -17.27 -4.10
C VAL A 16 4.03 -16.69 -2.74
N CYS A 17 3.03 -16.59 -1.86
CA CYS A 17 3.25 -16.10 -0.51
C CYS A 17 4.08 -17.10 0.32
N GLY A 18 4.92 -16.57 1.22
CA GLY A 18 5.64 -17.39 2.18
C GLY A 18 4.69 -18.06 3.18
N GLU A 19 5.13 -19.16 3.78
CA GLU A 19 4.34 -19.93 4.75
C GLU A 19 3.84 -19.04 5.92
N GLN A 20 2.56 -19.16 6.26
CA GLN A 20 1.97 -18.50 7.43
C GLN A 20 1.37 -19.58 8.35
N PRO A 21 2.03 -19.91 9.47
CA PRO A 21 1.53 -20.95 10.36
C PRO A 21 0.23 -20.50 11.04
N LYS A 22 -0.78 -21.37 11.08
CA LYS A 22 -2.11 -21.06 11.65
C LYS A 22 -2.14 -21.07 13.18
N ASN A 23 -1.11 -21.61 13.83
CA ASN A 23 -1.05 -21.72 15.28
C ASN A 23 -0.63 -20.38 15.89
N LYS A 24 -1.39 -19.89 16.88
CA LYS A 24 -1.14 -18.59 17.54
C LYS A 24 0.00 -18.63 18.57
N LYS A 25 0.49 -19.81 18.97
CA LYS A 25 1.61 -19.96 19.91
C LYS A 25 2.94 -20.12 19.17
N ILE A 26 3.30 -19.12 18.36
CA ILE A 26 4.56 -19.07 17.61
C ILE A 26 5.21 -17.71 17.78
N ILE A 27 6.54 -17.65 17.69
CA ILE A 27 7.26 -16.39 17.50
C ILE A 27 7.35 -16.15 15.99
N LYS A 28 6.56 -15.20 15.48
CA LYS A 28 6.48 -14.89 14.04
C LYS A 28 7.54 -13.86 13.66
N LEU A 29 8.47 -14.24 12.76
CA LEU A 29 9.61 -13.41 12.34
C LEU A 29 9.83 -13.42 10.82
N ASN A 30 8.82 -13.81 10.03
CA ASN A 30 9.00 -14.10 8.59
C ASN A 30 8.44 -13.04 7.63
N THR A 31 7.76 -12.00 8.13
CA THR A 31 7.15 -10.95 7.28
C THR A 31 7.59 -9.53 7.63
N ASN A 32 8.66 -9.39 8.41
CA ASN A 32 9.25 -8.09 8.79
C ASN A 32 8.27 -7.10 9.47
N GLU A 33 7.26 -7.61 10.17
CA GLU A 33 6.32 -6.78 10.93
C GLU A 33 7.01 -6.14 12.14
N ASN A 34 6.54 -4.97 12.54
CA ASN A 34 7.00 -4.33 13.77
C ASN A 34 6.50 -5.13 14.99
N PRO A 35 7.36 -5.52 15.95
CA PRO A 35 6.93 -6.25 17.15
C PRO A 35 6.14 -5.38 18.14
N TYR A 36 6.25 -4.06 18.04
CA TYR A 36 5.56 -3.11 18.90
C TYR A 36 4.17 -2.75 18.35
N PRO A 37 3.19 -2.46 19.22
CA PRO A 37 1.91 -1.94 18.79
C PRO A 37 2.08 -0.57 18.11
N PRO A 38 1.12 -0.14 17.27
CA PRO A 38 1.12 1.20 16.71
C PRO A 38 1.02 2.26 17.82
N SER A 39 1.37 3.50 17.48
CA SER A 39 1.21 4.64 18.39
C SER A 39 -0.23 4.75 18.91
N PRO A 40 -0.47 5.02 20.22
CA PRO A 40 -1.80 5.24 20.76
C PRO A 40 -2.58 6.36 20.03
N LYS A 41 -1.87 7.35 19.47
CA LYS A 41 -2.47 8.43 18.67
C LYS A 41 -3.09 7.90 17.36
N VAL A 42 -2.51 6.86 16.77
CA VAL A 42 -3.05 6.22 15.56
C VAL A 42 -4.35 5.49 15.88
N LEU A 43 -4.38 4.74 16.99
CA LEU A 43 -5.59 4.04 17.44
C LEU A 43 -6.74 5.02 17.67
N GLN A 44 -6.48 6.13 18.38
CA GLN A 44 -7.48 7.17 18.61
C GLN A 44 -7.98 7.83 17.31
N ALA A 45 -7.09 8.06 16.34
CA ALA A 45 -7.47 8.63 15.05
C ALA A 45 -8.39 7.69 14.25
N ILE A 46 -8.06 6.39 14.23
CA ILE A 46 -8.88 5.35 13.58
C ILE A 46 -10.26 5.27 14.24
N GLU A 47 -10.32 5.21 15.57
CA GLU A 47 -11.59 5.16 16.31
C GLU A 47 -12.49 6.37 16.02
N ASN A 48 -11.90 7.56 15.89
CA ASN A 48 -12.67 8.76 15.56
C ASN A 48 -13.18 8.74 14.11
N ALA A 49 -12.33 8.38 13.15
CA ALA A 49 -12.71 8.28 11.75
C ALA A 49 -13.78 7.19 11.50
N ALA A 50 -13.75 6.11 12.29
CA ALA A 50 -14.70 5.00 12.18
C ALA A 50 -16.12 5.31 12.70
N LYS A 51 -16.35 6.47 13.34
CA LYS A 51 -17.67 6.86 13.85
C LYS A 51 -18.60 7.25 12.71
N ASP A 52 -18.63 8.53 12.37
CA ASP A 52 -19.60 9.10 11.44
C ASP A 52 -19.06 9.20 10.01
N ASP A 53 -17.73 9.27 9.85
CA ASP A 53 -17.12 9.71 8.59
C ASP A 53 -17.06 8.61 7.52
N LEU A 54 -17.21 7.33 7.88
CA LEU A 54 -17.18 6.21 6.93
C LEU A 54 -18.29 6.23 5.87
N ARG A 55 -19.34 7.04 6.07
CA ARG A 55 -20.40 7.25 5.05
C ARG A 55 -19.97 8.21 3.93
N LEU A 56 -18.84 8.89 4.08
CA LEU A 56 -18.33 9.90 3.16
C LEU A 56 -17.09 9.38 2.44
N TYR A 57 -16.88 9.84 1.21
CA TYR A 57 -15.59 9.62 0.56
C TYR A 57 -14.49 10.42 1.27
N PRO A 58 -13.27 9.86 1.37
CA PRO A 58 -12.13 10.60 1.90
C PRO A 58 -11.69 11.72 0.94
N ASP A 59 -10.80 12.58 1.41
CA ASP A 59 -10.10 13.53 0.53
C ASP A 59 -9.32 12.76 -0.55
N PRO A 60 -9.68 12.89 -1.83
CA PRO A 60 -9.05 12.12 -2.91
C PRO A 60 -7.57 12.49 -3.10
N ASN A 61 -7.15 13.68 -2.68
CA ASN A 61 -5.77 14.16 -2.85
C ASN A 61 -4.87 13.85 -1.66
N CYS A 62 -5.43 13.40 -0.53
CA CYS A 62 -4.71 13.18 0.72
C CYS A 62 -3.84 14.39 1.13
N ASP A 63 -4.34 15.61 0.94
CA ASP A 63 -3.53 16.84 1.00
C ASP A 63 -2.90 17.06 2.38
N ALA A 64 -3.63 16.73 3.45
CA ALA A 64 -3.13 16.83 4.82
C ALA A 64 -1.95 15.87 5.07
N LEU A 65 -2.02 14.63 4.57
CA LEU A 65 -0.96 13.64 4.69
C LEU A 65 0.26 14.04 3.86
N ARG A 66 0.05 14.47 2.61
CA ARG A 66 1.12 14.94 1.71
C ARG A 66 1.92 16.08 2.33
N LYS A 67 1.24 17.10 2.87
CA LYS A 67 1.89 18.22 3.57
C LYS A 67 2.69 17.76 4.79
N THR A 68 2.14 16.83 5.57
CA THR A 68 2.79 16.32 6.78
C THR A 68 4.08 15.57 6.44
N ILE A 69 4.05 14.70 5.43
CA ILE A 69 5.21 13.96 4.94
C ILE A 69 6.25 14.91 4.33
N ALA A 70 5.80 15.86 3.49
CA ALA A 70 6.67 16.85 2.85
C ALA A 70 7.45 17.66 3.89
N ASN A 71 6.77 18.16 4.92
CA ASN A 71 7.41 18.89 6.01
C ASN A 71 8.41 18.03 6.79
N TYR A 72 8.08 16.76 7.04
CA TYR A 72 8.96 15.84 7.76
C TYR A 72 10.27 15.57 7.01
N TYR A 73 10.21 15.45 5.69
CA TYR A 73 11.38 15.18 4.83
C TYR A 73 11.99 16.43 4.19
N ASN A 74 11.50 17.62 4.52
CA ASN A 74 11.94 18.90 3.94
C ASN A 74 11.81 18.94 2.39
N LEU A 75 10.64 18.53 1.90
CA LEU A 75 10.23 18.53 0.49
C LEU A 75 9.02 19.47 0.28
N SER A 76 8.67 19.71 -0.98
CA SER A 76 7.38 20.29 -1.36
C SER A 76 6.27 19.24 -1.36
N LYS A 77 5.00 19.67 -1.26
CA LYS A 77 3.83 18.77 -1.30
C LYS A 77 3.72 18.08 -2.66
N GLU A 78 4.15 18.77 -3.71
CA GLU A 78 4.14 18.35 -5.10
C GLU A 78 5.12 17.18 -5.37
N GLU A 79 6.15 17.03 -4.54
CA GLU A 79 7.10 15.92 -4.56
C GLU A 79 6.62 14.68 -3.77
N VAL A 80 5.43 14.74 -3.14
CA VAL A 80 4.86 13.63 -2.37
C VAL A 80 3.67 13.03 -3.10
N PHE A 81 3.75 11.73 -3.39
CA PHE A 81 2.68 10.89 -3.91
C PHE A 81 2.24 9.87 -2.86
N ILE A 82 0.93 9.64 -2.72
CA ILE A 82 0.36 8.70 -1.74
C ILE A 82 -0.22 7.51 -2.50
N GLY A 83 0.20 6.30 -2.12
CA GLY A 83 -0.41 5.05 -2.57
C GLY A 83 -0.93 4.21 -1.39
N ASN A 84 -1.84 3.30 -1.67
CA ASN A 84 -2.36 2.31 -0.73
C ASN A 84 -1.36 1.16 -0.52
N GLY A 85 -0.27 1.48 0.19
CA GLY A 85 0.91 0.63 0.26
C GLY A 85 1.87 0.88 -0.90
N SER A 86 3.15 0.55 -0.69
CA SER A 86 4.20 0.82 -1.68
C SER A 86 4.06 0.00 -2.96
N ASP A 87 3.38 -1.15 -2.92
CA ASP A 87 3.17 -2.00 -4.11
C ASP A 87 2.32 -1.30 -5.17
N GLU A 88 1.37 -0.45 -4.77
CA GLU A 88 0.60 0.36 -5.71
C GLU A 88 1.48 1.43 -6.36
N VAL A 89 2.34 2.08 -5.57
CA VAL A 89 3.31 3.07 -6.08
C VAL A 89 4.27 2.42 -7.09
N LEU A 90 4.77 1.21 -6.78
CA LEU A 90 5.58 0.42 -7.70
C LEU A 90 4.80 0.09 -8.97
N SER A 91 3.57 -0.41 -8.86
CA SER A 91 2.73 -0.76 -10.01
C SER A 91 2.49 0.44 -10.94
N LEU A 92 2.16 1.60 -10.38
CA LEU A 92 1.99 2.84 -11.15
C LEU A 92 3.29 3.31 -11.80
N SER A 93 4.42 3.16 -11.10
CA SER A 93 5.74 3.47 -11.68
C SER A 93 6.04 2.58 -12.88
N PHE A 94 5.74 1.28 -12.78
CA PHE A 94 5.91 0.35 -13.90
C PHE A 94 5.03 0.73 -15.10
N LEU A 95 3.75 1.01 -14.87
CA LEU A 95 2.82 1.44 -15.93
C LEU A 95 3.22 2.79 -16.57
N THR A 96 3.91 3.65 -15.83
CA THR A 96 4.29 4.99 -16.31
C THR A 96 5.57 4.96 -17.15
N PHE A 97 6.56 4.17 -16.74
CA PHE A 97 7.91 4.24 -17.29
C PHE A 97 8.30 3.05 -18.17
N PHE A 98 7.59 1.92 -18.09
CA PHE A 98 7.93 0.73 -18.86
C PHE A 98 6.91 0.52 -19.97
N ASN A 99 7.40 0.57 -21.21
CA ASN A 99 6.64 0.16 -22.38
C ASN A 99 7.02 -1.29 -22.73
N PRO A 100 6.07 -2.23 -22.81
CA PRO A 100 6.38 -3.63 -23.17
C PRO A 100 7.12 -3.80 -24.50
N GLU A 101 7.06 -2.80 -25.38
CA GLU A 101 7.70 -2.81 -26.71
C GLU A 101 9.11 -2.20 -26.72
N GLU A 102 9.53 -1.53 -25.65
CA GLU A 102 10.83 -0.86 -25.54
C GLU A 102 11.54 -1.36 -24.27
N THR A 103 12.54 -2.24 -24.45
CA THR A 103 13.44 -2.70 -23.37
C THR A 103 14.44 -1.63 -22.95
#